data_AF-A0A7S7TDG2-F1
#
_entry.id   AF-A0A7S7TDG2-F1
#
_cell.length_a   1.000
_cell.length_b   1.000
_cell.length_c   1.000
_cell.angle_alpha   90.00
_cell.angle_beta   90.00
_cell.angle_gamma   90.00
#
_symmetry.space_group_name_H-M   'P 1'
#
loop_
_entity.id
_entity.type
_entity.pdbx_description
1 polymer ?
#
loop_
_entity_poly.entity_id
_entity_poly.type
_entity_poly.pdbx_seq_one_letter_code
_entity_poly.pdbx_strand_id
1 'polypeptide(L)'
;MDVTHKACEVAAREGDSEQYYADNRDFHEAIYRASRNSFLADLAFALRKRLSAYRRIQLRARNSLLQSLQEHAGILKAIRAGDEQLAASRLHDHVLVQGERFSDTVLGLAGDRRSASAGSRSGTAKQGALPQAEDRRR
;
A
#
# COMPACT_ATOMS: atom_id res chain seq x y z
N MET A 1 -21.05 1.46 -10.45
CA MET A 1 -19.63 1.75 -10.76
C MET A 1 -19.38 3.24 -10.83
N ASP A 2 -20.17 4.01 -11.59
CA ASP A 2 -19.95 5.47 -11.71
C ASP A 2 -20.11 6.23 -10.40
N VAL A 3 -21.17 5.93 -9.65
CA VAL A 3 -21.44 6.55 -8.35
C VAL A 3 -20.30 6.27 -7.37
N THR A 4 -19.82 5.02 -7.31
CA THR A 4 -18.74 4.62 -6.42
C THR A 4 -17.39 5.20 -6.87
N HIS A 5 -17.13 5.29 -8.17
CA HIS A 5 -15.96 6.00 -8.70
C HIS A 5 -16.00 7.49 -8.33
N LYS A 6 -17.17 8.14 -8.43
CA LYS A 6 -17.33 9.55 -8.06
C LYS A 6 -17.07 9.78 -6.58
N ALA A 7 -17.50 8.87 -5.72
CA ALA A 7 -17.19 8.92 -4.29
C ALA A 7 -15.66 8.85 -4.05
N CYS A 8 -14.95 7.95 -4.75
CA CYS A 8 -13.49 7.91 -4.73
C CYS A 8 -12.86 9.25 -5.15
N GLU A 9 -13.39 9.92 -6.18
CA GLU A 9 -12.88 11.23 -6.62
C GLU A 9 -13.01 12.29 -5.50
N VAL A 10 -14.12 12.28 -4.76
CA VAL A 10 -14.37 13.23 -3.66
C VAL A 10 -13.39 12.95 -2.52
N ALA A 11 -13.32 11.70 -2.04
CA ALA A 11 -12.43 11.33 -0.95
C ALA A 11 -10.94 11.58 -1.28
N ALA A 12 -10.53 11.34 -2.53
CA ALA A 12 -9.17 11.64 -2.98
C ALA A 12 -8.84 13.14 -2.97
N ARG A 13 -9.81 14.01 -3.31
CA ARG A 13 -9.64 15.48 -3.27
C ARG A 13 -9.53 16.00 -1.84
N GLU A 14 -10.28 15.40 -0.93
CA GLU A 14 -10.28 15.75 0.50
C GLU A 14 -9.06 15.18 1.24
N GLY A 15 -8.31 14.28 0.61
CA GLY A 15 -7.19 13.59 1.24
C GLY A 15 -7.62 12.53 2.27
N ASP A 16 -8.91 12.19 2.31
CA ASP A 16 -9.44 11.19 3.22
C ASP A 16 -9.15 9.78 2.69
N SER A 17 -7.99 9.26 3.09
CA SER A 17 -7.52 7.93 2.73
C SER A 17 -8.45 6.81 3.23
N GLU A 18 -9.15 7.03 4.35
CA GLU A 18 -10.00 6.03 4.98
C GLU A 18 -11.33 5.94 4.24
N GLN A 19 -11.94 7.08 3.94
CA GLN A 19 -13.13 7.14 3.09
C GLN A 19 -12.83 6.64 1.68
N TYR A 20 -11.69 7.04 1.09
CA TYR A 20 -11.27 6.53 -0.22
C TYR A 20 -11.15 5.00 -0.23
N TYR A 21 -10.64 4.41 0.84
CA TYR A 21 -10.53 2.95 0.94
C TYR A 21 -11.90 2.26 0.91
N ALA A 22 -12.88 2.81 1.62
CA ALA A 22 -14.25 2.32 1.62
C ALA A 22 -14.89 2.45 0.23
N ASP A 23 -14.80 3.63 -0.39
CA ASP A 23 -15.37 3.89 -1.71
C ASP A 23 -14.71 3.04 -2.80
N ASN A 24 -13.38 2.85 -2.71
CA ASN A 24 -12.62 2.00 -3.60
C ASN A 24 -13.08 0.53 -3.50
N ARG A 25 -13.33 0.04 -2.28
CA ARG A 25 -13.94 -1.29 -2.13
C ARG A 25 -15.24 -1.34 -2.92
N ASP A 26 -16.14 -0.41 -2.71
CA ASP A 26 -17.47 -0.43 -3.34
C ASP A 26 -17.39 -0.28 -4.87
N PHE A 27 -16.37 0.41 -5.39
CA PHE A 27 -16.04 0.43 -6.82
C PHE A 27 -15.70 -0.96 -7.37
N HIS A 28 -14.78 -1.68 -6.72
CA HIS A 28 -14.44 -3.05 -7.12
C HIS A 28 -15.62 -4.02 -7.00
N GLU A 29 -16.39 -3.92 -5.91
CA GLU A 29 -17.57 -4.77 -5.71
C GLU A 29 -18.60 -4.59 -6.82
N ALA A 30 -18.79 -3.35 -7.28
CA ALA A 30 -19.67 -3.06 -8.41
C ALA A 30 -19.18 -3.72 -9.71
N ILE A 31 -17.87 -3.75 -9.98
CA ILE A 31 -17.29 -4.46 -11.12
C ILE A 31 -17.51 -5.97 -11.01
N TYR A 32 -17.26 -6.57 -9.85
CA TYR A 32 -17.44 -8.01 -9.64
C TYR A 32 -18.89 -8.43 -9.90
N ARG A 33 -19.85 -7.68 -9.38
CA ARG A 33 -21.29 -7.95 -9.62
C ARG A 33 -21.69 -7.82 -11.08
N ALA A 34 -21.10 -6.86 -11.81
CA ALA A 34 -21.41 -6.65 -13.21
C ALA A 34 -20.86 -7.73 -14.15
N SER A 35 -19.86 -8.53 -13.71
CA SER A 35 -19.39 -9.68 -14.48
C SER A 35 -20.47 -10.75 -14.71
N ARG A 36 -21.57 -10.71 -13.94
CA ARG A 36 -22.65 -11.72 -13.92
C ARG A 36 -22.15 -13.15 -13.72
N ASN A 37 -20.97 -13.31 -13.12
CA ASN A 37 -20.42 -14.60 -12.71
C ASN A 37 -20.33 -14.61 -11.18
N SER A 38 -21.36 -15.15 -10.52
CA SER A 38 -21.44 -15.19 -9.05
C SER A 38 -20.28 -15.95 -8.42
N PHE A 39 -19.85 -17.05 -9.03
CA PHE A 39 -18.71 -17.83 -8.53
C PHE A 39 -17.41 -17.02 -8.48
N LEU A 40 -17.07 -16.32 -9.57
CA LEU A 40 -15.87 -15.47 -9.60
C LEU A 40 -16.01 -14.24 -8.70
N ALA A 41 -17.21 -13.67 -8.62
CA ALA A 41 -17.49 -12.55 -7.72
C ALA A 41 -17.26 -12.95 -6.25
N ASP A 42 -17.81 -14.09 -5.82
CA ASP A 42 -17.66 -14.62 -4.46
C ASP A 42 -16.20 -14.88 -4.09
N LEU A 43 -15.43 -15.46 -5.03
CA LEU A 43 -13.99 -15.65 -4.86
C LEU A 43 -13.25 -14.32 -4.71
N ALA A 44 -13.58 -13.33 -5.55
CA ALA A 44 -12.97 -12.00 -5.49
C ALA A 44 -13.28 -11.28 -4.17
N PHE A 45 -14.53 -11.36 -3.68
CA PHE A 45 -14.92 -10.82 -2.38
C PHE A 45 -14.12 -11.46 -1.24
N ALA A 46 -14.00 -12.80 -1.24
CA ALA A 46 -13.27 -13.53 -0.22
C ALA A 46 -11.78 -13.13 -0.17
N LEU A 47 -11.13 -13.04 -1.34
CA LEU A 47 -9.74 -12.61 -1.46
C LEU A 47 -9.56 -11.16 -0.98
N ARG A 48 -10.46 -10.25 -1.38
CA ARG A 48 -10.39 -8.85 -0.96
C ARG A 48 -10.51 -8.70 0.56
N LYS A 49 -11.44 -9.42 1.19
CA LYS A 49 -11.62 -9.42 2.65
C LYS A 49 -10.34 -9.84 3.38
N ARG A 50 -9.70 -10.93 2.92
CA ARG A 50 -8.44 -11.42 3.49
C ARG A 50 -7.28 -10.44 3.34
N LEU A 51 -7.23 -9.71 2.23
CA LEU A 51 -6.15 -8.76 1.92
C LEU A 51 -6.42 -7.33 2.41
N SER A 52 -7.52 -7.11 3.13
CA SER A 52 -8.00 -5.79 3.51
C SER A 52 -6.97 -4.98 4.32
N ALA A 53 -6.32 -5.62 5.29
CA ALA A 53 -5.29 -5.01 6.14
C ALA A 53 -4.07 -4.51 5.34
N TYR A 54 -3.61 -5.28 4.35
CA TYR A 54 -2.47 -4.92 3.52
C TYR A 54 -2.79 -3.76 2.57
N ARG A 55 -3.99 -3.75 1.99
CA ARG A 55 -4.43 -2.67 1.09
C ARG A 55 -4.51 -1.31 1.77
N ARG A 56 -4.85 -1.26 3.07
CA ARG A 56 -4.87 -0.01 3.85
C ARG A 56 -3.48 0.59 4.03
N ILE A 57 -2.44 -0.24 4.06
CA ILE A 57 -1.04 0.21 4.15
C ILE A 57 -0.57 0.74 2.78
N GLN A 58 -0.90 0.05 1.68
CA GLN A 58 -0.50 0.44 0.32
C GLN A 58 -0.96 1.87 -0.05
N LEU A 59 -2.20 2.23 0.29
CA LEU A 59 -2.76 3.53 -0.10
C LEU A 59 -2.29 4.71 0.74
N ARG A 60 -1.56 4.46 1.84
CA ARG A 60 -0.93 5.50 2.66
C ARG A 60 0.40 5.98 2.09
N ALA A 61 0.93 5.32 1.06
CA ALA A 61 2.11 5.80 0.33
C ALA A 61 1.77 7.10 -0.43
N ARG A 62 2.78 7.98 -0.57
CA ARG A 62 2.59 9.28 -1.23
C ARG A 62 2.12 9.08 -2.67
N ASN A 63 1.15 9.90 -3.10
CA ASN A 63 0.56 9.92 -4.44
C ASN A 63 -0.26 8.69 -4.87
N SER A 64 -0.44 7.68 -4.01
CA SER A 64 -1.14 6.43 -4.36
C SER A 64 -2.64 6.61 -4.65
N LEU A 65 -3.31 7.58 -4.01
CA LEU A 65 -4.74 7.83 -4.21
C LEU A 65 -5.04 8.36 -5.62
N LEU A 66 -4.34 9.41 -6.04
CA LEU A 66 -4.52 10.04 -7.36
C LEU A 66 -4.24 9.06 -8.49
N GLN A 67 -3.23 8.21 -8.33
CA GLN A 67 -2.88 7.21 -9.33
C GLN A 67 -3.92 6.10 -9.42
N SER A 68 -4.37 5.56 -8.28
CA SER A 68 -5.46 4.58 -8.24
C SER A 68 -6.73 5.14 -8.91
N LEU A 69 -7.01 6.44 -8.72
CA LEU A 69 -8.15 7.10 -9.34
C LEU A 69 -8.02 7.17 -10.88
N GLN A 70 -6.83 7.49 -11.40
CA GLN A 70 -6.56 7.49 -12.84
C GLN A 70 -6.72 6.11 -13.46
N GLU A 71 -6.21 5.07 -12.78
CA GLU A 71 -6.36 3.67 -13.20
C GLU A 71 -7.84 3.27 -13.25
N HIS A 72 -8.62 3.61 -12.21
CA HIS A 72 -10.06 3.33 -12.17
C HIS A 72 -10.82 4.02 -13.30
N ALA A 73 -10.55 5.30 -13.56
CA ALA A 73 -11.16 6.03 -14.67
C ALA A 73 -10.86 5.34 -16.01
N GLY A 74 -9.64 4.81 -16.16
CA GLY A 74 -9.23 4.05 -17.31
C GLY A 74 -10.02 2.75 -17.49
N ILE A 75 -10.23 1.98 -16.41
CA ILE A 75 -11.04 0.75 -16.41
C ILE A 75 -12.49 1.07 -16.75
N LEU A 76 -13.06 2.08 -16.10
CA LEU A 76 -14.45 2.48 -16.28
C LEU A 76 -14.75 2.91 -17.73
N LYS A 77 -13.80 3.63 -18.36
CA LYS A 77 -13.89 4.00 -19.77
C LYS A 77 -13.93 2.78 -20.69
N ALA A 78 -13.08 1.78 -20.44
CA ALA A 78 -13.02 0.56 -21.25
C ALA A 78 -14.31 -0.27 -21.11
N ILE A 79 -14.80 -0.44 -19.88
CA ILE A 79 -16.06 -1.14 -19.60
C ILE A 79 -17.23 -0.46 -20.31
N ARG A 80 -17.33 0.88 -20.23
CA ARG A 80 -18.39 1.64 -20.90
C ARG A 80 -18.34 1.57 -22.43
N ALA A 81 -17.15 1.44 -22.99
CA ALA A 81 -16.97 1.25 -24.42
C ALA A 81 -17.31 -0.18 -24.90
N GLY A 82 -17.54 -1.12 -23.97
CA GLY A 82 -17.74 -2.54 -24.30
C GLY A 82 -16.45 -3.23 -24.79
N ASP A 83 -15.29 -2.63 -24.54
CA ASP A 83 -13.98 -3.19 -24.93
C ASP A 83 -13.49 -4.14 -23.84
N GLU A 84 -13.86 -5.41 -23.99
CA GLU A 84 -13.59 -6.47 -23.01
C GLU A 84 -12.09 -6.72 -22.82
N GLN A 85 -11.33 -6.77 -23.92
CA GLN A 85 -9.88 -7.00 -23.90
C GLN A 85 -9.15 -5.86 -23.19
N LEU A 86 -9.51 -4.60 -23.50
CA LEU A 86 -8.90 -3.45 -22.85
C LEU A 86 -9.29 -3.37 -21.38
N ALA A 87 -10.55 -3.66 -21.04
CA ALA A 87 -11.01 -3.69 -19.65
C ALA A 87 -10.24 -4.74 -18.83
N ALA A 88 -10.06 -5.94 -19.40
CA ALA A 88 -9.31 -7.03 -18.77
C ALA A 88 -7.83 -6.66 -18.56
N SER A 89 -7.15 -6.14 -19.59
CA SER A 89 -5.76 -5.69 -19.49
C SER A 89 -5.61 -4.60 -18.43
N ARG A 90 -6.47 -3.58 -18.43
CA ARG A 90 -6.39 -2.49 -17.44
C ARG A 90 -6.65 -2.96 -16.01
N LEU A 91 -7.60 -3.87 -15.82
CA LEU A 91 -7.87 -4.46 -14.50
C LEU A 91 -6.70 -5.31 -14.00
N HIS A 92 -6.10 -6.10 -14.90
CA HIS A 92 -4.93 -6.91 -14.60
C HIS A 92 -3.75 -6.04 -14.18
N ASP A 93 -3.42 -5.04 -14.99
CA ASP A 93 -2.30 -4.13 -14.72
C ASP A 93 -2.53 -3.35 -13.44
N HIS A 94 -3.74 -2.86 -13.19
CA HIS A 94 -4.11 -2.20 -11.94
C HIS A 94 -3.83 -3.10 -10.72
N VAL A 95 -4.16 -4.38 -10.75
CA VAL A 95 -3.92 -5.29 -9.61
C VAL A 95 -2.43 -5.61 -9.44
N LEU A 96 -1.69 -5.82 -10.54
CA LEU A 96 -0.25 -6.09 -10.51
C LEU A 96 0.55 -4.90 -10.03
N VAL A 97 0.26 -3.73 -10.58
CA VAL A 97 0.91 -2.46 -10.23
C VAL A 97 0.66 -2.11 -8.75
N GLN A 98 -0.50 -2.48 -8.19
CA GLN A 98 -0.73 -2.37 -6.74
C GLN A 98 0.08 -3.38 -5.91
N GLY A 99 0.44 -4.55 -6.49
CA GLY A 99 1.26 -5.58 -5.87
C GLY A 99 2.77 -5.29 -5.89
N GLU A 100 3.31 -4.73 -6.98
CA GLU A 100 4.72 -4.34 -7.06
C GLU A 100 5.05 -3.24 -6.04
N ARG A 101 4.21 -2.20 -5.94
CA ARG A 101 4.38 -1.12 -4.96
C ARG A 101 4.29 -1.58 -3.52
N PHE A 102 3.50 -2.62 -3.27
CA PHE A 102 3.48 -3.25 -1.95
C PHE A 102 4.80 -3.92 -1.62
N SER A 103 5.39 -4.60 -2.61
CA SER A 103 6.71 -5.22 -2.47
C SER A 103 7.76 -4.15 -2.17
N ASP A 104 7.73 -3.01 -2.88
CA ASP A 104 8.61 -1.87 -2.61
C ASP A 104 8.39 -1.26 -1.22
N THR A 105 7.14 -1.11 -0.78
CA THR A 105 6.82 -0.58 0.56
C THR A 105 7.32 -1.54 1.65
N VAL A 106 7.13 -2.85 1.47
CA VAL A 106 7.62 -3.88 2.40
C VAL A 106 9.15 -3.93 2.44
N LEU A 107 9.80 -3.84 1.27
CA LEU A 107 11.25 -3.78 1.17
C LEU A 107 11.82 -2.50 1.80
N GLY A 108 11.16 -1.35 1.62
CA GLY A 108 11.50 -0.10 2.30
C GLY A 108 11.36 -0.19 3.82
N LEU A 109 10.27 -0.77 4.33
CA LEU A 109 10.05 -1.03 5.76
C LEU A 109 11.07 -2.04 6.35
N ALA A 110 11.62 -2.94 5.54
CA ALA A 110 12.68 -3.85 5.94
C ALA A 110 14.07 -3.18 5.94
N GLY A 111 14.29 -2.21 5.05
CA GLY A 111 15.49 -1.37 5.01
C GLY A 111 15.60 -0.42 6.21
N ASP A 112 14.52 0.27 6.57
CA ASP A 112 14.48 1.21 7.70
C ASP A 112 14.77 0.53 9.04
N ARG A 113 14.32 -0.72 9.23
CA ARG A 113 14.62 -1.50 10.45
C ARG A 113 16.09 -1.88 10.57
N ARG A 114 16.81 -2.08 9.46
CA ARG A 114 18.24 -2.39 9.49
C ARG A 114 19.05 -1.15 9.86
N SER A 115 18.69 0.02 9.33
CA SER A 115 19.31 1.31 9.65
C SER A 115 19.12 1.71 11.11
N ALA A 116 17.93 1.47 11.69
CA ALA A 116 17.65 1.73 13.11
C ALA A 116 18.48 0.83 14.07
N SER A 117 18.87 -0.38 13.65
CA SER A 117 19.70 -1.29 14.46
C SER A 117 21.19 -0.95 14.45
N ALA A 118 21.67 -0.23 13.42
CA ALA A 118 23.09 0.12 13.26
C ALA A 118 23.48 1.39 14.07
N GLY A 119 22.51 2.18 14.52
CA GLY A 119 22.74 3.46 15.23
C GLY A 119 23.06 3.35 16.73
N SER A 120 23.08 2.15 17.33
CA SER A 120 23.25 1.98 18.79
C SER A 120 24.64 1.49 19.23
N ARG A 121 25.71 1.78 18.48
CA ARG A 121 27.10 1.54 18.91
C ARG A 121 28.03 2.70 18.57
N SER A 122 27.94 3.82 19.28
CA SER A 122 29.06 4.77 19.35
C SER A 122 28.94 5.71 20.55
N GLY A 123 29.95 5.65 21.43
CA GLY A 123 30.15 6.49 22.61
C GLY A 123 30.56 5.62 23.80
N THR A 124 31.80 5.58 24.30
CA THR A 124 32.96 6.44 24.14
C THR A 124 34.22 5.64 24.50
N ALA A 125 35.25 5.69 23.66
CA ALA A 125 36.61 5.30 24.03
C ALA A 125 37.32 6.48 24.68
N LYS A 126 38.07 6.25 25.76
CA LYS A 126 39.35 6.95 25.97
C LYS A 126 40.31 6.11 26.81
N GLN A 127 41.49 5.94 26.22
CA GLN A 127 42.65 5.18 26.68
C GLN A 127 43.50 5.97 27.69
N GLY A 128 44.19 5.22 28.56
CA GLY A 128 45.62 5.42 28.84
C GLY A 128 46.03 6.26 30.05
N ALA A 129 46.65 5.62 31.06
CA ALA A 129 48.01 5.89 31.56
C ALA A 129 48.16 5.39 33.02
N LEU A 130 49.14 4.49 33.26
CA LEU A 130 49.75 4.30 34.58
C LEU A 130 50.72 5.45 34.88
N PRO A 131 50.97 5.76 36.15
CA PRO A 131 52.26 5.39 36.74
C PRO A 131 52.17 4.80 38.15
N GLN A 132 53.25 4.12 38.54
CA GLN A 132 53.49 3.49 39.83
C GLN A 132 53.78 4.50 40.96
N ALA A 133 53.47 4.12 42.21
CA ALA A 133 54.40 4.01 43.36
C ALA A 133 53.79 4.44 44.72
N GLU A 134 53.96 3.53 45.69
CA GLU A 134 54.27 3.71 47.12
C GLU A 134 53.19 4.03 48.20
N ASP A 135 53.08 3.04 49.11
CA ASP A 135 53.19 3.12 50.59
C ASP A 135 52.08 3.82 51.41
N ARG A 136 51.28 3.03 52.16
CA ARG A 136 51.21 2.99 53.65
C ARG A 136 49.87 2.49 54.23
N ARG A 137 49.98 1.46 55.10
CA ARG A 137 49.03 0.96 56.13
C ARG A 137 47.80 0.20 55.56
N ARG A 138 47.51 -1.05 55.92
CA ARG A 138 47.63 -1.76 57.20
C ARG A 138 47.94 -3.24 56.98
#